data_AF-A0A7V2KNU0-F1
#
_entry.id   AF-A0A7V2KNU0-F1
#
_cell.length_a   1.000
_cell.length_b   1.000
_cell.length_c   1.000
_cell.angle_alpha   90.00
_cell.angle_beta   90.00
_cell.angle_gamma   90.00
#
_symmetry.space_group_name_H-M   'P 1'
#
loop_
_entity.id
_entity.type
_entity.pdbx_description
1 polymer ?
#
loop_
_entity_poly.entity_id
_entity_poly.type
_entity_poly.pdbx_seq_one_letter_code
_entity_poly.pdbx_strand_id
1 'polypeptide(L)'
;MSPRLKRLSGSEVVDIMHTFGFEIHSQRGSHVKLRRIGVKGERQTLTIPLHSELDVGTLRAIVRQAARYIPEAELRLHFYTD
;
A
#
# COMPACT_ATOMS: atom_id res chain seq x y z
N MET A 1 10.22 13.31 17.39
CA MET A 1 8.98 13.75 16.72
C MET A 1 8.39 12.54 16.03
N SER A 2 7.09 12.25 16.16
CA SER A 2 6.52 11.08 15.47
C SER A 2 6.51 11.33 13.95
N PRO A 3 7.00 10.38 13.14
CA PRO A 3 7.11 10.55 11.70
C PRO A 3 5.73 10.75 11.07
N ARG A 4 5.63 11.72 10.16
CA ARG A 4 4.36 12.09 9.51
C ARG A 4 4.16 11.27 8.25
N LEU A 5 2.92 10.87 7.98
CA LEU A 5 2.57 10.24 6.70
C LEU A 5 2.64 11.27 5.57
N LYS A 6 3.13 10.84 4.40
CA LYS A 6 3.07 11.61 3.16
C LYS A 6 1.62 11.76 2.71
N ARG A 7 1.34 12.82 1.94
CA ARG A 7 0.11 12.91 1.14
C ARG A 7 0.33 12.12 -0.13
N LEU A 8 -0.51 11.11 -0.35
CA LEU A 8 -0.40 10.20 -1.49
C LEU A 8 -1.78 9.98 -2.11
N SER A 9 -1.83 9.97 -3.43
CA SER A 9 -2.94 9.48 -4.23
C SER A 9 -3.01 7.95 -4.20
N GLY A 10 -4.15 7.41 -4.58
CA GLY A 10 -4.33 5.96 -4.73
C GLY A 10 -3.39 5.35 -5.77
N SER A 11 -3.15 6.06 -6.88
CA SER A 11 -2.20 5.64 -7.92
C SER A 11 -0.77 5.58 -7.40
N GLU A 12 -0.31 6.59 -6.65
CA GLU A 12 1.04 6.56 -6.06
C GLU A 12 1.20 5.39 -5.08
N VAL A 13 0.15 5.06 -4.31
CA VAL A 13 0.18 3.88 -3.44
C VAL A 13 0.26 2.58 -4.25
N VAL A 14 -0.44 2.48 -5.38
CA VAL A 14 -0.33 1.32 -6.29
C VAL A 14 1.10 1.21 -6.84
N ASP A 15 1.68 2.31 -7.31
CA ASP A 15 3.05 2.35 -7.83
C ASP A 15 4.09 1.93 -6.78
N ILE A 16 3.93 2.41 -5.54
CA ILE A 16 4.76 1.96 -4.42
C ILE A 16 4.60 0.45 -4.19
N MET A 17 3.39 -0.09 -4.25
CA MET A 17 3.18 -1.53 -4.04
C MET A 17 3.76 -2.38 -5.17
N HIS A 18 3.82 -1.88 -6.41
CA HIS A 18 4.53 -2.54 -7.51
C HIS A 18 6.02 -2.75 -7.22
N THR A 19 6.68 -1.83 -6.49
CA THR A 19 8.10 -2.03 -6.12
C THR A 19 8.30 -3.22 -5.16
N PHE A 20 7.25 -3.60 -4.43
CA PHE A 20 7.21 -4.81 -3.60
C PHE A 20 6.68 -6.04 -4.36
N GLY A 21 6.52 -5.96 -5.68
CA GLY A 21 6.07 -7.06 -6.52
C GLY A 21 4.57 -7.39 -6.41
N PHE A 22 3.77 -6.46 -5.88
CA PHE A 22 2.32 -6.57 -5.99
C PHE A 22 1.85 -6.14 -7.38
N GLU A 23 0.92 -6.89 -7.95
CA GLU A 23 0.33 -6.59 -9.25
C GLU A 23 -1.18 -6.38 -9.16
N ILE A 24 -1.74 -5.62 -10.10
CA ILE A 24 -3.19 -5.43 -10.19
C ILE A 24 -3.86 -6.77 -10.51
N HIS A 25 -4.69 -7.25 -9.59
CA HIS A 25 -5.43 -8.49 -9.75
C HIS A 25 -6.86 -8.27 -10.26
N SER A 26 -7.54 -7.25 -9.75
CA SER A 26 -8.87 -6.85 -10.20
C SER A 26 -9.20 -5.45 -9.71
N GLN A 27 -10.22 -4.85 -10.33
CA GLN A 27 -10.75 -3.55 -9.93
C GLN A 27 -12.27 -3.61 -9.85
N ARG A 28 -12.85 -2.96 -8.84
CA ARG A 28 -14.31 -2.73 -8.73
C ARG A 28 -14.55 -1.28 -8.34
N GLY A 29 -15.13 -0.51 -9.27
CA GLY A 29 -15.27 0.93 -9.10
C GLY A 29 -13.91 1.58 -8.86
N SER A 30 -13.80 2.43 -7.85
CA SER A 30 -12.54 3.08 -7.47
C SER A 30 -11.58 2.18 -6.70
N HIS A 31 -11.93 0.94 -6.33
CA HIS A 31 -11.07 0.10 -5.50
C HIS A 31 -10.32 -0.94 -6.34
N VAL A 32 -8.99 -0.90 -6.29
CA VAL A 32 -8.09 -1.85 -6.93
C VAL A 32 -7.62 -2.88 -5.90
N LYS A 33 -7.69 -4.16 -6.26
CA LYS A 33 -7.07 -5.25 -5.51
C LYS A 33 -5.71 -5.55 -6.10
N LEU A 34 -4.69 -5.42 -5.26
CA LEU A 34 -3.32 -5.82 -5.58
C LEU A 34 -3.01 -7.19 -5.00
N ARG A 35 -2.23 -8.00 -5.70
CA ARG A 35 -1.85 -9.35 -5.26
C ARG A 35 -0.41 -9.69 -5.63
N ARG A 36 0.26 -10.42 -4.73
CA ARG A 36 1.49 -11.17 -5.01
C ARG A 36 1.45 -12.55 -4.36
N ILE A 37 2.35 -13.43 -4.80
CA ILE A 37 2.63 -14.70 -4.14
C ILE A 37 3.83 -14.48 -3.21
N GLY A 38 3.64 -14.74 -1.92
CA GLY A 38 4.69 -14.61 -0.91
C GLY A 38 5.70 -15.76 -0.99
N VAL A 39 6.80 -15.61 -0.24
CA VAL A 39 7.91 -16.60 -0.24
C VAL A 39 7.49 -17.99 0.25
N LYS A 40 6.39 -18.12 1.00
CA LYS A 40 5.84 -19.41 1.45
C LYS A 40 4.71 -19.91 0.53
N GLY A 41 4.53 -19.30 -0.64
CA GLY A 41 3.47 -19.62 -1.60
C GLY A 41 2.09 -19.04 -1.25
N GLU A 42 1.99 -18.23 -0.19
CA GLU A 42 0.74 -17.65 0.26
C GLU A 42 0.30 -16.46 -0.62
N ARG A 43 -1.01 -16.31 -0.83
CA ARG A 43 -1.56 -15.16 -1.55
C ARG A 43 -1.64 -13.96 -0.60
N GLN A 44 -0.88 -12.92 -0.90
CA GLN A 44 -0.93 -11.65 -0.18
C GLN A 44 -1.76 -10.67 -0.99
N THR A 45 -2.78 -10.05 -0.39
CA THR A 45 -3.71 -9.17 -1.11
C THR A 45 -3.91 -7.86 -0.34
N LEU A 46 -3.89 -6.74 -1.07
CA LEU A 46 -4.19 -5.40 -0.57
C LEU A 46 -5.31 -4.78 -1.40
N THR A 47 -6.10 -3.89 -0.81
CA THR A 47 -7.14 -3.13 -1.53
C THR A 47 -6.85 -1.65 -1.38
N ILE A 48 -6.71 -0.95 -2.52
CA ILE A 48 -6.32 0.45 -2.59
C ILE A 48 -7.43 1.24 -3.28
N PRO A 49 -8.02 2.27 -2.63
CA PRO A 49 -8.91 3.22 -3.30
C PRO A 49 -8.09 4.12 -4.26
N LEU A 50 -8.53 4.28 -5.50
CA LEU A 50 -7.95 5.14 -6.52
C LEU A 50 -8.55 6.55 -6.46
N HIS A 51 -8.30 7.25 -5.36
CA HIS A 51 -8.68 8.66 -5.21
C HIS A 51 -7.46 9.56 -5.48
N SER A 52 -7.68 10.81 -5.86
CA SER A 52 -6.61 11.78 -6.13
C SER A 52 -5.76 12.10 -4.90
N GLU A 53 -6.32 11.94 -3.71
CA GLU A 53 -5.61 11.99 -2.42
C GLU A 53 -6.31 11.03 -1.46
N LEU A 54 -5.52 10.26 -0.71
CA LEU A 54 -6.01 9.41 0.36
C LEU A 54 -5.93 10.13 1.69
N ASP A 55 -6.98 10.04 2.50
CA ASP A 55 -6.94 10.56 3.85
C ASP A 55 -5.92 9.79 4.72
N VAL A 56 -5.46 10.44 5.79
CA VAL A 56 -4.42 9.90 6.69
C VAL A 56 -4.85 8.58 7.34
N GLY A 57 -6.14 8.41 7.62
CA GLY A 57 -6.68 7.19 8.22
C GLY A 57 -6.64 6.00 7.27
N THR A 58 -7.04 6.23 6.02
CA THR A 58 -6.98 5.28 4.92
C THR A 58 -5.54 4.87 4.63
N LEU A 59 -4.64 5.84 4.50
CA LEU A 59 -3.22 5.56 4.25
C LEU A 59 -2.59 4.76 5.40
N ARG A 60 -2.91 5.12 6.66
CA ARG A 60 -2.45 4.37 7.84
C ARG A 60 -3.01 2.95 7.88
N ALA A 61 -4.26 2.75 7.46
CA ALA A 61 -4.85 1.43 7.39
C ALA A 61 -4.17 0.56 6.32
N ILE A 62 -3.86 1.14 5.16
CA ILE A 62 -3.10 0.47 4.09
C ILE A 62 -1.71 0.06 4.59
N VAL A 63 -0.94 0.99 5.19
CA VAL A 63 0.38 0.69 5.75
C VAL A 63 0.30 -0.45 6.77
N ARG A 64 -0.67 -0.40 7.70
CA ARG A 64 -0.86 -1.47 8.70
C ARG A 64 -1.17 -2.82 8.05
N GLN A 65 -1.96 -2.85 6.98
CA GLN A 65 -2.26 -4.09 6.27
C GLN A 65 -1.05 -4.62 5.50
N ALA A 66 -0.29 -3.73 4.86
CA ALA A 66 0.94 -4.05 4.15
C ALA A 66 2.05 -4.54 5.09
N ALA A 67 2.12 -4.02 6.32
CA ALA A 67 3.08 -4.43 7.34
C ALA A 67 2.95 -5.90 7.79
N ARG A 68 1.86 -6.58 7.42
CA ARG A 68 1.71 -8.04 7.61
C ARG A 68 2.57 -8.84 6.63
N TYR A 69 3.08 -8.21 5.58
CA TYR A 69 3.74 -8.84 4.45
C TYR A 69 5.11 -8.24 4.15
N ILE A 70 5.30 -6.96 4.47
CA ILE A 70 6.51 -6.18 4.19
C ILE A 70 7.01 -5.62 5.53
N PRO A 71 8.33 -5.67 5.82
CA PRO A 71 8.88 -5.03 7.01
C PRO A 71 8.51 -3.55 7.11
N GLU A 72 8.12 -3.10 8.30
CA GLU A 72 7.69 -1.70 8.50
C GLU A 72 8.80 -0.71 8.13
N ALA A 73 10.08 -1.07 8.35
CA ALA A 73 11.22 -0.25 7.96
C ALA A 73 11.24 0.06 6.46
N GLU A 74 10.88 -0.89 5.59
CA GLU A 74 10.82 -0.67 4.14
C GLU A 74 9.62 0.21 3.76
N LEU A 75 8.45 -0.04 4.37
CA LEU A 75 7.26 0.80 4.16
C LEU A 75 7.52 2.27 4.57
N ARG A 76 8.30 2.48 5.62
CA ARG A 76 8.61 3.83 6.11
C ARG A 76 9.30 4.71 5.07
N LEU A 77 10.18 4.12 4.25
CA LEU A 77 10.90 4.83 3.18
C LEU A 77 9.95 5.46 2.15
N HIS A 78 8.82 4.79 1.90
CA HIS A 78 7.85 5.23 0.90
C HIS A 78 6.75 6.09 1.49
N PHE A 79 6.19 5.72 2.65
CA PHE A 79 4.95 6.29 3.18
C PHE A 79 5.13 7.44 4.18
N TYR A 80 6.31 7.60 4.77
CA TYR A 80 6.53 8.61 5.81
C TYR A 80 7.54 9.65 5.33
N THR A 81 7.35 10.89 5.77
CA THR A 81 8.42 11.90 5.71
C THR A 81 9.37 11.66 6.87
N ASP A 82 10.64 12.01 6.67
CA ASP A 82 11.61 12.16 7.76
C ASP A 82 11.17 13.21 8.78
#